data_AF-W0T4E9-F1
#
_entry.id   AF-W0T4E9-F1
#
_cell.length_a   1.000
_cell.length_b   1.000
_cell.length_c   1.000
_cell.angle_alpha   90.00
_cell.angle_beta   90.00
_cell.angle_gamma   90.00
#
_symmetry.space_group_name_H-M   'P 1'
#
loop_
_entity.id
_entity.type
_entity.pdbx_description
1 polymer ?
#
loop_
_entity_poly.entity_id
_entity_poly.type
_entity_poly.pdbx_seq_one_letter_code
_entity_poly.pdbx_strand_id
1 'polypeptide(L)'
;MQRLLCLSALGNPEPMYENTRHNAGMIMLRMIKNELCRNLPLKQSTVSPHIEYCHDPKLNLVMLFNRTQYMNLSGHAFIPAWRKLPHDTFHVVLHDELNIPTGKVQFRKPGTSFRGHNGLRDIIKMKGNDDFHKLGIGIDRPNSKDPKVVADYVLSKFTHQEILQLELEAFPRSLEHIRKLLP
;
A
#
# COMPACT_ATOMS: atom_id res chain seq x y z
N MET A 1 -3.76 16.64 20.53
CA MET A 1 -4.34 16.56 19.17
C MET A 1 -4.03 15.19 18.63
N GLN A 2 -5.01 14.54 17.98
CA GLN A 2 -4.80 13.23 17.40
C GLN A 2 -4.11 13.38 16.04
N ARG A 3 -3.06 12.58 15.84
CA ARG A 3 -2.19 12.61 14.66
C ARG A 3 -2.96 12.14 13.42
N LEU A 4 -2.82 12.82 12.28
CA LEU A 4 -3.39 12.36 11.00
C LEU A 4 -2.78 11.00 10.61
N LEU A 5 -3.59 10.03 10.21
CA LEU A 5 -3.15 8.77 9.62
C LEU A 5 -3.16 8.87 8.09
N CYS A 6 -2.02 8.58 7.45
CA CYS A 6 -1.90 8.50 5.99
C CYS A 6 -1.57 7.08 5.55
N LEU A 7 -2.47 6.45 4.80
CA LEU A 7 -2.27 5.15 4.17
C LEU A 7 -1.91 5.37 2.70
N SER A 8 -0.83 4.77 2.21
CA SER A 8 -0.42 4.85 0.80
C SER A 8 -0.25 3.46 0.23
N ALA A 9 -0.92 3.14 -0.88
CA ALA A 9 -0.87 1.81 -1.48
C ALA A 9 0.04 1.73 -2.70
N LEU A 10 0.99 0.81 -2.65
CA LEU A 10 1.82 0.46 -3.79
C LEU A 10 1.05 -0.41 -4.79
N GLY A 11 1.32 -0.17 -6.07
CA GLY A 11 0.76 -0.93 -7.19
C GLY A 11 1.11 -0.28 -8.53
N ASN A 12 0.97 -1.05 -9.61
CA ASN A 12 0.99 -0.55 -10.98
C ASN A 12 -0.43 -0.12 -11.42
N PRO A 13 -0.56 0.96 -12.19
CA PRO A 13 -1.84 1.61 -12.44
C PRO A 13 -2.67 1.00 -13.57
N GLU A 14 -2.06 0.32 -14.54
CA GLU A 14 -2.78 -0.13 -15.73
C GLU A 14 -3.74 -1.28 -15.45
N PRO A 15 -4.85 -1.37 -16.22
CA PRO A 15 -5.84 -2.43 -16.08
C PRO A 15 -5.25 -3.85 -16.12
N MET A 16 -4.18 -4.07 -16.88
CA MET A 16 -3.53 -5.38 -16.98
C MET A 16 -2.90 -5.85 -15.65
N TYR A 17 -2.51 -4.91 -14.78
CA TYR A 17 -1.95 -5.20 -13.46
C TYR A 17 -3.02 -5.32 -12.37
N GLU A 18 -4.30 -5.13 -12.69
CA GLU A 18 -5.36 -5.40 -11.74
C GLU A 18 -5.34 -6.86 -11.28
N ASN A 19 -5.50 -7.04 -9.97
CA ASN A 19 -5.43 -8.33 -9.29
C ASN A 19 -4.11 -9.08 -9.44
N THR A 20 -3.02 -8.39 -9.83
CA THR A 20 -1.67 -8.94 -9.73
C THR A 20 -1.18 -8.95 -8.29
N ARG A 21 -0.27 -9.88 -7.98
CA ARG A 21 0.35 -9.99 -6.66
C ARG A 21 1.03 -8.68 -6.25
N HIS A 22 1.66 -7.99 -7.20
CA HIS A 22 2.31 -6.70 -6.95
C HIS A 22 1.35 -5.55 -6.63
N ASN A 23 0.05 -5.76 -6.87
CA ASN A 23 -1.01 -4.82 -6.53
C ASN A 23 -1.71 -5.19 -5.21
N ALA A 24 -1.18 -6.12 -4.40
CA ALA A 24 -1.77 -6.52 -3.12
C ALA A 24 -2.03 -5.33 -2.18
N GLY A 25 -1.10 -4.36 -2.13
CA GLY A 25 -1.28 -3.13 -1.36
C GLY A 25 -2.48 -2.29 -1.84
N MET A 26 -2.64 -2.17 -3.16
CA MET A 26 -3.76 -1.47 -3.80
C MET A 26 -5.11 -2.16 -3.54
N ILE A 27 -5.14 -3.48 -3.68
CA ILE A 27 -6.33 -4.30 -3.40
C ILE A 27 -6.75 -4.10 -1.94
N MET A 28 -5.81 -4.22 -1.01
CA MET A 28 -6.08 -4.06 0.41
C MET A 28 -6.58 -2.65 0.76
N LEU A 29 -5.97 -1.60 0.20
CA LEU A 29 -6.42 -0.23 0.48
C LEU A 29 -7.82 0.06 -0.10
N ARG A 30 -8.17 -0.53 -1.26
CA ARG A 30 -9.53 -0.46 -1.81
C ARG A 30 -10.54 -1.11 -0.86
N MET A 31 -10.23 -2.28 -0.31
CA MET A 31 -11.09 -2.95 0.69
C MET A 31 -11.26 -2.09 1.96
N ILE A 32 -10.17 -1.52 2.48
CA ILE A 32 -10.21 -0.63 3.66
C ILE A 32 -11.02 0.63 3.37
N LYS A 33 -10.89 1.24 2.18
CA LYS A 33 -11.71 2.38 1.75
C LYS A 33 -13.19 2.01 1.73
N ASN A 34 -13.54 0.85 1.19
CA ASN A 34 -14.93 0.41 1.06
C ASN A 34 -15.59 0.12 2.42
N GLU A 35 -14.80 -0.22 3.42
CA GLU A 35 -15.23 -0.46 4.79
C GLU A 35 -15.35 0.85 5.59
N LEU A 36 -14.27 1.65 5.62
CA LEU A 36 -14.19 2.83 6.49
C LEU A 36 -14.76 4.10 5.86
N CYS A 37 -14.66 4.22 4.54
CA CYS A 37 -14.90 5.46 3.79
C CYS A 37 -15.82 5.22 2.58
N ARG A 38 -16.78 4.27 2.67
CA ARG A 38 -17.61 3.81 1.54
C ARG A 38 -18.20 4.96 0.73
N ASN A 39 -18.78 5.94 1.43
CA ASN A 39 -19.53 7.06 0.85
C ASN A 39 -18.65 8.25 0.45
N LEU A 40 -17.35 8.19 0.71
CA LEU A 40 -16.42 9.25 0.35
C LEU A 40 -15.86 9.02 -1.06
N PRO A 41 -15.84 10.04 -1.92
CA PRO A 41 -15.30 9.92 -3.27
C PRO A 41 -13.77 9.92 -3.25
N LEU A 42 -13.18 9.28 -4.27
CA LEU A 42 -11.80 9.53 -4.63
C LEU A 42 -11.70 10.87 -5.35
N LYS A 43 -10.72 11.68 -4.97
CA LYS A 43 -10.43 12.97 -5.59
C LYS A 43 -9.05 12.93 -6.21
N GLN A 44 -8.90 13.52 -7.39
CA GLN A 44 -7.60 13.72 -8.01
C GLN A 44 -6.80 14.74 -7.19
N SER A 45 -5.55 14.41 -6.86
CA SER A 45 -4.65 15.34 -6.18
C SER A 45 -4.18 16.42 -7.15
N THR A 46 -4.23 17.67 -6.71
CA THR A 46 -3.72 18.84 -7.47
C THR A 46 -2.22 19.02 -7.34
N VAL A 47 -1.59 18.38 -6.34
CA VAL A 47 -0.16 18.52 -6.02
C VAL A 47 0.66 17.33 -6.51
N SER A 48 0.01 16.19 -6.75
CA SER A 48 0.59 15.02 -7.39
C SER A 48 -0.43 14.47 -8.38
N PRO A 49 -0.29 14.74 -9.70
CA PRO A 49 -1.26 14.27 -10.70
C PRO A 49 -1.32 12.75 -10.80
N HIS A 50 -0.38 12.04 -10.16
CA HIS A 50 -0.33 10.59 -10.12
C HIS A 50 -1.13 9.97 -8.98
N ILE A 51 -1.70 10.79 -8.08
CA ILE A 51 -2.37 10.33 -6.87
C ILE A 51 -3.86 10.68 -6.92
N GLU A 52 -4.69 9.67 -6.67
CA GLU A 52 -6.04 9.89 -6.15
C GLU A 52 -6.04 9.72 -4.63
N TYR A 53 -6.90 10.45 -3.94
CA TYR A 53 -7.02 10.34 -2.50
C TYR A 53 -8.45 10.30 -2.01
N CYS A 54 -8.64 9.62 -0.88
CA CYS A 54 -9.81 9.71 -0.03
C CYS A 54 -9.39 10.38 1.28
N HIS A 55 -10.21 11.29 1.81
CA HIS A 55 -9.96 11.94 3.10
C HIS A 55 -11.23 11.91 3.94
N ASP A 56 -11.13 11.32 5.13
CA ASP A 56 -12.15 11.36 6.17
C ASP A 56 -11.66 12.22 7.35
N PRO A 57 -12.17 13.45 7.50
CA PRO A 57 -11.80 14.32 8.62
C PRO A 57 -12.24 13.79 9.99
N LYS A 58 -13.31 12.99 10.06
CA LYS A 58 -13.81 12.45 11.34
C LYS A 58 -12.88 11.38 11.88
N LEU A 59 -12.27 10.60 10.98
CA LEU A 59 -11.29 9.57 11.31
C LEU A 59 -9.85 10.09 11.30
N ASN A 60 -9.61 11.38 10.99
CA ASN A 60 -8.28 11.91 10.71
C ASN A 60 -7.48 10.99 9.77
N LEU A 61 -8.12 10.55 8.68
CA LEU A 61 -7.61 9.50 7.80
C LEU A 61 -7.52 9.97 6.35
N VAL A 62 -6.32 9.88 5.77
CA VAL A 62 -6.08 10.07 4.34
C VAL A 62 -5.60 8.76 3.73
N MET A 63 -6.20 8.36 2.61
CA MET A 63 -5.77 7.22 1.82
C MET A 63 -5.31 7.69 0.45
N LEU A 64 -4.13 7.29 0.01
CA LEU A 64 -3.51 7.68 -1.26
C LEU A 64 -3.37 6.46 -2.18
N PHE A 65 -3.82 6.61 -3.41
CA PHE A 65 -3.83 5.59 -4.45
C PHE A 65 -2.96 6.09 -5.63
N ASN A 66 -1.92 5.33 -5.97
CA ASN A 66 -1.16 5.59 -7.19
C ASN A 66 -1.97 5.18 -8.43
N ARG A 67 -2.15 6.11 -9.35
CA ARG A 67 -3.08 5.99 -10.48
C ARG A 67 -2.41 6.04 -11.84
N THR A 68 -1.17 6.52 -11.95
CA THR A 68 -0.50 6.65 -13.26
C THR A 68 1.01 6.38 -13.27
N GLN A 69 1.65 6.11 -12.13
CA GLN A 69 3.08 5.81 -12.08
C GLN A 69 3.35 4.34 -11.84
N TYR A 70 4.39 3.81 -12.49
CA TYR A 70 4.87 2.46 -12.24
C TYR A 70 5.43 2.30 -10.82
N MET A 71 5.48 1.05 -10.36
CA MET A 71 5.96 0.70 -9.03
C MET A 71 7.30 1.34 -8.68
N ASN A 72 8.26 1.30 -9.61
CA ASN A 72 9.62 1.85 -9.41
C ASN A 72 9.67 3.38 -9.38
N LEU A 73 8.55 4.08 -9.60
CA LEU A 73 8.39 5.52 -9.54
C LEU A 73 7.40 5.95 -8.44
N SER A 74 7.09 5.06 -7.50
CA SER A 74 6.12 5.31 -6.41
C SER A 74 6.50 6.52 -5.53
N GLY A 75 7.79 6.75 -5.28
CA GLY A 75 8.27 7.90 -4.53
C GLY A 75 7.93 9.23 -5.22
N HIS A 76 8.03 9.29 -6.55
CA HIS A 76 7.64 10.45 -7.33
C HIS A 76 6.15 10.76 -7.22
N ALA A 77 5.31 9.72 -7.07
CA ALA A 77 3.88 9.88 -6.87
C ALA A 77 3.53 10.33 -5.44
N PHE A 78 4.03 9.63 -4.42
CA PHE A 78 3.58 9.83 -3.03
C PHE A 78 4.23 11.02 -2.31
N ILE A 79 5.51 11.29 -2.53
CA ILE A 79 6.25 12.30 -1.74
C ILE A 79 5.70 13.72 -1.91
N PRO A 80 5.32 14.20 -3.11
CA PRO A 80 4.67 15.51 -3.24
C PRO A 80 3.36 15.62 -2.46
N ALA A 81 2.58 14.54 -2.39
CA ALA A 81 1.34 14.50 -1.60
C ALA A 81 1.63 14.49 -0.09
N TRP A 82 2.63 13.71 0.37
CA TRP A 82 3.02 13.66 1.78
C TRP A 82 3.50 15.01 2.30
N ARG A 83 4.26 15.78 1.49
CA ARG A 83 4.73 17.13 1.86
C ARG A 83 3.62 18.15 2.10
N LYS A 84 2.37 17.85 1.70
CA LYS A 84 1.20 18.71 1.97
C LYS A 84 0.43 18.30 3.22
N LEU A 85 0.75 17.17 3.82
CA LEU A 85 0.15 16.72 5.07
C LEU A 85 0.88 17.36 6.26
N PRO A 86 0.24 17.43 7.44
CA PRO A 86 0.89 17.88 8.67
C PRO A 86 2.21 17.14 8.92
N HIS A 87 3.22 17.84 9.44
CA HIS A 87 4.55 17.26 9.69
C HIS A 87 4.50 16.06 10.64
N ASP A 88 3.57 16.08 11.59
CA ASP A 88 3.38 14.99 12.51
C ASP A 88 2.56 13.85 11.90
N THR A 89 2.19 13.78 10.61
CA THR A 89 1.35 12.70 10.03
C THR A 89 1.93 11.29 10.21
N PHE A 90 1.12 10.30 10.60
CA PHE A 90 1.50 8.89 10.75
C PHE A 90 1.40 8.18 9.39
N HIS A 91 2.54 7.87 8.78
CA HIS A 91 2.56 7.23 7.45
C HIS A 91 2.63 5.71 7.55
N VAL A 92 1.75 5.04 6.81
CA VAL A 92 1.76 3.58 6.58
C VAL A 92 1.72 3.31 5.08
N VAL A 93 2.68 2.54 4.57
CA VAL A 93 2.74 2.10 3.18
C VAL A 93 2.30 0.63 3.08
N LEU A 94 1.26 0.38 2.28
CA LEU A 94 0.74 -0.96 1.99
C LEU A 94 1.44 -1.51 0.75
N HIS A 95 1.96 -2.73 0.83
CA HIS A 95 2.77 -3.35 -0.23
C HIS A 95 2.64 -4.88 -0.23
N ASP A 96 3.04 -5.56 -1.30
CA ASP A 96 3.16 -7.02 -1.32
C ASP A 96 4.41 -7.52 -0.59
N GLU A 97 4.30 -8.64 0.13
CA GLU A 97 5.39 -9.23 0.89
C GLU A 97 5.56 -10.71 0.55
N LEU A 98 6.67 -11.00 -0.15
CA LEU A 98 7.04 -12.35 -0.60
C LEU A 98 7.31 -13.32 0.55
N ASN A 99 7.75 -12.84 1.71
CA ASN A 99 8.16 -13.74 2.80
C ASN A 99 7.02 -14.13 3.74
N ILE A 100 5.78 -13.85 3.34
CA ILE A 100 4.59 -14.07 4.16
C ILE A 100 3.55 -14.80 3.31
N PRO A 101 2.96 -15.90 3.83
CA PRO A 101 1.91 -16.62 3.12
C PRO A 101 0.71 -15.73 2.79
N THR A 102 0.05 -16.00 1.66
CA THR A 102 -1.21 -15.36 1.30
C THR A 102 -2.24 -15.51 2.42
N GLY A 103 -3.01 -14.45 2.68
CA GLY A 103 -3.95 -14.38 3.82
C GLY A 103 -3.33 -13.89 5.14
N LYS A 104 -2.00 -13.73 5.21
CA LYS A 104 -1.31 -13.15 6.37
C LYS A 104 -0.83 -11.74 6.07
N VAL A 105 -0.59 -10.97 7.13
CA VAL A 105 -0.08 -9.60 7.05
C VAL A 105 1.00 -9.37 8.10
N GLN A 106 1.90 -8.42 7.84
CA GLN A 106 2.93 -8.01 8.78
C GLN A 106 3.06 -6.50 8.83
N PHE A 107 2.84 -5.95 10.01
CA PHE A 107 3.07 -4.54 10.30
C PHE A 107 4.52 -4.35 10.77
N ARG A 108 5.27 -3.50 10.08
CA ARG A 108 6.69 -3.23 10.37
C ARG A 108 6.91 -1.76 10.72
N LYS A 109 7.82 -1.56 11.68
CA LYS A 109 8.25 -0.23 12.14
C LYS A 109 9.07 0.50 11.07
N PRO A 110 9.24 1.82 11.19
CA PRO A 110 10.19 2.58 10.38
C PRO A 110 11.62 2.04 10.46
N GLY A 111 12.42 2.29 9.43
CA GLY A 111 13.81 1.84 9.32
C GLY A 111 14.00 0.37 8.95
N THR A 112 12.93 -0.43 8.86
CA THR A 112 13.06 -1.84 8.44
C THR A 112 13.27 -1.97 6.93
N SER A 113 14.16 -2.89 6.53
CA SER A 113 14.51 -3.19 5.13
C SER A 113 13.32 -3.24 4.17
N PHE A 114 13.51 -2.66 2.97
CA PHE A 114 12.55 -2.74 1.87
C PHE A 114 12.53 -4.11 1.16
N ARG A 115 13.38 -5.08 1.57
CA ARG A 115 13.38 -6.48 1.09
C ARG A 115 13.35 -6.65 -0.44
N GLY A 116 14.03 -5.76 -1.16
CA GLY A 116 14.07 -5.77 -2.63
C GLY A 116 12.83 -5.20 -3.34
N HIS A 117 11.83 -4.73 -2.60
CA HIS A 117 10.61 -4.15 -3.17
C HIS A 117 10.89 -2.77 -3.80
N ASN A 118 10.69 -2.66 -5.12
CA ASN A 118 11.07 -1.48 -5.89
C ASN A 118 10.33 -0.19 -5.48
N GLY A 119 9.03 -0.27 -5.16
CA GLY A 119 8.26 0.91 -4.73
C GLY A 119 8.68 1.45 -3.37
N LEU A 120 8.90 0.59 -2.37
CA LEU A 120 9.48 0.99 -1.08
C LEU A 120 10.87 1.62 -1.25
N ARG A 121 11.72 1.03 -2.11
CA ARG A 121 13.04 1.58 -2.42
C ARG A 121 12.95 2.99 -3.00
N ASP A 122 12.03 3.23 -3.93
CA ASP A 122 11.85 4.55 -4.56
C ASP A 122 11.28 5.58 -3.58
N ILE A 123 10.32 5.21 -2.72
CA ILE A 123 9.82 6.09 -1.65
C ILE A 123 10.95 6.52 -0.73
N ILE A 124 11.76 5.58 -0.22
CA ILE A 124 12.88 5.88 0.69
C ILE A 124 13.89 6.80 0.00
N LYS A 125 14.24 6.49 -1.26
CA LYS A 125 15.16 7.31 -2.06
C LYS A 125 14.64 8.74 -2.24
N MET A 126 13.39 8.90 -2.65
CA MET A 126 12.79 10.21 -2.94
C MET A 126 12.52 11.03 -1.68
N LYS A 127 12.22 10.35 -0.56
CA LYS A 127 12.00 10.99 0.74
C LYS A 127 13.31 11.39 1.43
N GLY A 128 14.38 10.60 1.22
CA GLY A 128 15.67 10.76 1.89
C GLY A 128 15.79 10.04 3.23
N ASN A 129 14.73 9.38 3.72
CA ASN A 129 14.74 8.57 4.94
C ASN A 129 13.64 7.48 4.89
N ASP A 130 13.65 6.57 5.87
CA ASP A 130 12.68 5.49 6.02
C ASP A 130 11.86 5.63 7.31
N ASP A 131 11.17 6.76 7.47
CA ASP A 131 10.41 7.13 8.69
C ASP A 131 8.91 6.77 8.63
N PHE A 132 8.53 5.76 7.84
CA PHE A 132 7.15 5.31 7.68
C PHE A 132 7.00 3.82 8.03
N HIS A 133 5.81 3.46 8.50
CA HIS A 133 5.45 2.06 8.78
C HIS A 133 5.11 1.33 7.49
N LYS A 134 5.30 0.01 7.48
CA LYS A 134 5.03 -0.83 6.32
C LYS A 134 4.02 -1.88 6.70
N LEU A 135 2.90 -1.96 5.98
CA LEU A 135 1.94 -3.04 6.10
C LEU A 135 2.12 -3.98 4.90
N GLY A 136 2.87 -5.07 5.12
CA GLY A 136 3.12 -6.08 4.11
C GLY A 136 1.95 -7.05 4.02
N ILE A 137 1.38 -7.18 2.82
CA ILE A 137 0.32 -8.12 2.48
C ILE A 137 0.97 -9.37 1.90
N GLY A 138 0.79 -10.51 2.57
CA GLY A 138 1.42 -11.76 2.15
C GLY A 138 0.96 -12.18 0.76
N ILE A 139 1.94 -12.50 -0.09
CA ILE A 139 1.71 -13.05 -1.43
C ILE A 139 2.43 -14.38 -1.64
N ASP A 140 3.07 -14.91 -0.60
CA ASP A 140 3.99 -16.03 -0.63
C ASP A 140 5.16 -15.83 -1.62
N ARG A 141 6.05 -16.82 -1.74
CA ARG A 141 7.22 -16.78 -2.62
C ARG A 141 7.17 -17.93 -3.62
N PRO A 142 7.51 -17.71 -4.91
CA PRO A 142 7.72 -18.82 -5.83
C PRO A 142 8.87 -19.69 -5.33
N ASN A 143 8.87 -20.97 -5.70
CA ASN A 143 9.96 -21.90 -5.40
C ASN A 143 11.21 -21.65 -6.28
N SER A 144 11.67 -20.39 -6.31
CA SER A 144 12.87 -19.94 -7.00
C SER A 144 13.36 -18.64 -6.37
N LYS A 145 14.68 -18.47 -6.35
CA LYS A 145 15.34 -17.21 -6.00
C LYS A 145 15.77 -16.41 -7.22
N ASP A 146 15.55 -16.92 -8.43
CA ASP A 146 15.84 -16.22 -9.68
C ASP A 146 15.04 -14.90 -9.73
N PRO A 147 15.70 -13.73 -9.88
CA PRO A 147 15.03 -12.45 -9.97
C PRO A 147 13.96 -12.37 -11.08
N LYS A 148 14.16 -13.05 -12.22
CA LYS A 148 13.19 -13.07 -13.32
C LYS A 148 11.93 -13.83 -12.90
N VAL A 149 12.08 -15.00 -12.31
CA VAL A 149 10.94 -15.81 -11.82
C VAL A 149 10.18 -15.06 -10.73
N VAL A 150 10.88 -14.35 -9.83
CA VAL A 150 10.23 -13.52 -8.80
C VAL A 150 9.49 -12.33 -9.43
N ALA A 151 10.08 -11.68 -10.44
CA ALA A 151 9.43 -10.58 -11.15
C ALA A 151 8.15 -11.06 -11.87
N ASP A 152 8.22 -12.16 -12.60
CA ASP A 152 7.07 -12.75 -13.28
C ASP A 152 5.99 -13.18 -12.28
N TYR A 153 6.41 -13.74 -11.13
CA TYR A 153 5.50 -14.10 -10.05
C TYR A 153 4.74 -12.89 -9.49
N VAL A 154 5.43 -11.81 -9.12
CA VAL A 154 4.73 -10.63 -8.57
C VAL A 154 3.81 -9.98 -9.61
N LEU A 155 4.17 -10.04 -10.90
CA LEU A 155 3.35 -9.51 -11.99
C LEU A 155 2.20 -10.44 -12.41
N SER A 156 2.14 -11.67 -11.90
CA SER A 156 1.05 -12.60 -12.18
C SER A 156 -0.19 -12.33 -11.32
N LYS A 157 -1.35 -12.74 -11.81
CA LYS A 157 -2.64 -12.56 -11.12
C LYS A 157 -2.81 -13.53 -9.96
N PHE A 158 -3.43 -13.06 -8.89
CA PHE A 158 -3.97 -13.94 -7.86
C PHE A 158 -5.00 -14.89 -8.45
N THR A 159 -4.97 -16.13 -7.97
CA THR A 159 -6.03 -17.09 -8.15
C THR A 159 -7.26 -16.68 -7.34
N HIS A 160 -8.42 -17.27 -7.65
CA HIS A 160 -9.63 -17.01 -6.88
C HIS A 160 -9.47 -17.38 -5.40
N GLN A 161 -8.81 -18.50 -5.10
CA GLN A 161 -8.56 -18.93 -3.72
C GLN A 161 -7.68 -17.92 -2.96
N GLU A 162 -6.65 -17.38 -3.61
CA GLU A 162 -5.80 -16.36 -2.99
C GLU A 162 -6.57 -15.05 -2.73
N ILE A 163 -7.46 -14.63 -3.64
CA ILE A 163 -8.34 -13.48 -3.39
C ILE A 163 -9.23 -13.73 -2.17
N LEU A 164 -9.83 -14.92 -2.05
CA LEU A 164 -10.62 -15.28 -0.86
C LEU A 164 -9.78 -15.23 0.42
N GLN A 165 -8.51 -15.67 0.38
CA GLN A 165 -7.61 -15.54 1.52
C GLN A 165 -7.31 -14.08 1.86
N LEU A 166 -7.14 -13.20 0.86
CA LEU A 166 -6.98 -11.77 1.11
C LEU A 166 -8.22 -11.18 1.80
N GLU A 167 -9.41 -11.54 1.34
CA GLU A 167 -10.69 -11.03 1.85
C GLU A 167 -11.04 -11.56 3.24
N LEU A 168 -10.90 -12.86 3.45
CA LEU A 168 -11.36 -13.54 4.67
C LEU A 168 -10.29 -13.56 5.77
N GLU A 169 -9.01 -13.47 5.43
CA GLU A 169 -7.93 -13.55 6.42
C GLU A 169 -7.08 -12.26 6.51
N ALA A 170 -6.57 -11.75 5.39
CA ALA A 170 -5.64 -10.62 5.42
C ALA A 170 -6.34 -9.29 5.73
N PHE A 171 -7.53 -9.10 5.17
CA PHE A 171 -8.29 -7.87 5.32
C PHE A 171 -8.74 -7.60 6.77
N PRO A 172 -9.37 -8.55 7.50
CA PRO A 172 -9.75 -8.33 8.90
C PRO A 172 -8.55 -7.95 9.78
N ARG A 173 -7.39 -8.60 9.58
CA ARG A 173 -6.16 -8.31 10.32
C ARG A 173 -5.56 -6.94 9.97
N SER A 174 -5.58 -6.59 8.68
CA SER A 174 -5.17 -5.26 8.22
C SER A 174 -6.03 -4.18 8.86
N LEU A 175 -7.35 -4.38 8.83
CA LEU A 175 -8.32 -3.46 9.39
C LEU A 175 -8.16 -3.31 10.91
N GLU A 176 -7.87 -4.40 11.62
CA GLU A 176 -7.56 -4.37 13.05
C GLU A 176 -6.32 -3.49 13.35
N HIS A 177 -5.23 -3.65 12.58
CA HIS A 177 -4.06 -2.79 12.70
C HIS A 177 -4.40 -1.32 12.43
N ILE A 178 -5.17 -1.02 11.38
CA ILE A 178 -5.56 0.35 11.04
C ILE A 178 -6.46 0.95 12.12
N ARG A 179 -7.46 0.22 12.63
CA ARG A 179 -8.36 0.70 13.69
C ARG A 179 -7.62 1.07 14.96
N LYS A 180 -6.54 0.36 15.32
CA LYS A 180 -5.67 0.71 16.46
C LYS A 180 -4.90 2.02 16.28
N LEU A 181 -4.76 2.51 15.05
CA LEU A 181 -4.07 3.76 14.71
C LEU A 181 -5.04 4.94 14.53
N LEU A 182 -6.34 4.65 14.42
CA LEU A 182 -7.38 5.66 14.28
C LEU A 182 -7.71 6.31 15.62
N PRO A 183 -8.40 7.47 15.57
CA PRO A 183 -8.90 8.17 16.73
C PRO A 183 -9.63 7.36 17.80
#